data_AF-A0A7V9G4F6-F1
#
_entry.id   AF-A0A7V9G4F6-F1
#
_cell.length_a   1.000
_cell.length_b   1.000
_cell.length_c   1.000
_cell.angle_alpha   90.00
_cell.angle_beta   90.00
_cell.angle_gamma   90.00
#
_symmetry.space_group_name_H-M   'P 1'
#
loop_
_entity.id
_entity.type
_entity.pdbx_description
1 polymer ?
#
loop_
_entity_poly.entity_id
_entity_poly.type
_entity_poly.pdbx_seq_one_letter_code
_entity_poly.pdbx_strand_id
1 'polypeptide(L)'
;MSVREPWLIAGHAFRTGPLDPQGMWHRELQQHASLHHRNAGIVFGGGNALAQEEFSTLVVGGSHLCDAVTITDSQEDRQRLELSNSGWRIAVAQRALSDEEASITVDVLDATEASAWFQLDLCLLGTRTRLLADGHVISRFDAAPVTGMFAGGCDIEGAGRDGGYRIEVRCASPCAYRWPIEPVNVRLPGRTGLGIENAVLLLRFALPARGQLSMRVTCRPM
;
A
#
# COMPACT_ATOMS: atom_id res chain seq x y z
N MET A 1 5.75 -14.32 26.91
CA MET A 1 5.51 -12.99 26.28
C MET A 1 5.46 -13.26 24.79
N SER A 2 4.30 -13.10 24.13
CA SER A 2 4.23 -13.35 22.68
C SER A 2 5.07 -12.28 21.98
N VAL A 3 6.00 -12.74 21.15
CA VAL A 3 6.74 -11.88 20.24
C VAL A 3 5.69 -11.36 19.26
N ARG A 4 5.25 -10.11 19.47
CA ARG A 4 4.29 -9.45 18.60
C ARG A 4 4.97 -9.29 17.24
N GLU A 5 4.46 -10.00 16.24
CA GLU A 5 4.95 -9.95 14.87
C GLU A 5 5.02 -8.49 14.38
N PRO A 6 6.09 -8.11 13.67
CA PRO A 6 6.32 -6.73 13.26
C PRO A 6 5.33 -6.28 12.17
N TRP A 7 4.76 -7.20 11.41
CA TRP A 7 3.71 -6.91 10.44
C TRP A 7 2.33 -6.91 11.09
N LEU A 8 1.54 -5.91 10.75
CA LEU A 8 0.12 -5.83 11.02
C LEU A 8 -0.61 -5.74 9.70
N ILE A 9 -1.59 -6.61 9.53
CA ILE A 9 -2.47 -6.60 8.36
C ILE A 9 -3.80 -6.01 8.79
N ALA A 10 -4.21 -4.96 8.10
CA ALA A 10 -5.46 -4.29 8.35
C ALA A 10 -6.20 -4.10 7.03
N GLY A 11 -7.48 -4.39 7.03
CA GLY A 11 -8.35 -4.06 5.91
C GLY A 11 -9.73 -3.78 6.44
N HIS A 12 -10.32 -2.71 5.95
CA HIS A 12 -11.67 -2.31 6.32
C HIS A 12 -12.62 -2.57 5.16
N ALA A 13 -13.74 -3.20 5.48
CA ALA A 13 -14.94 -3.09 4.68
C ALA A 13 -15.82 -2.02 5.33
N PHE A 14 -16.60 -1.30 4.55
CA PHE A 14 -17.61 -0.33 4.99
C PHE A 14 -18.65 -0.87 6.03
N ARG A 15 -18.54 -2.14 6.46
CA ARG A 15 -19.51 -2.85 7.31
C ARG A 15 -18.91 -3.70 8.45
N THR A 16 -17.83 -3.30 9.13
CA THR A 16 -17.35 -4.04 10.32
C THR A 16 -17.51 -3.25 11.63
N GLY A 17 -18.64 -3.47 12.32
CA GLY A 17 -18.80 -3.33 13.78
C GLY A 17 -18.65 -1.93 14.42
N PRO A 18 -18.99 -1.79 15.72
CA PRO A 18 -18.74 -0.57 16.47
C PRO A 18 -17.23 -0.38 16.65
N LEU A 19 -16.75 0.76 16.15
CA LEU A 19 -15.35 1.18 16.11
C LEU A 19 -14.80 1.40 17.53
N ASP A 20 -13.58 0.91 17.81
CA ASP A 20 -12.84 1.21 19.04
C ASP A 20 -12.13 2.56 18.89
N PRO A 21 -12.56 3.62 19.61
CA PRO A 21 -12.01 4.96 19.50
C PRO A 21 -10.53 5.11 19.93
N GLN A 22 -10.02 4.17 20.74
CA GLN A 22 -8.67 4.24 21.30
C GLN A 22 -7.66 3.39 20.52
N GLY A 23 -8.14 2.43 19.72
CA GLY A 23 -7.35 1.70 18.72
C GLY A 23 -7.26 2.41 17.36
N MET A 24 -7.95 3.54 17.18
CA MET A 24 -8.18 4.18 15.88
C MET A 24 -6.90 4.65 15.20
N TRP A 25 -6.61 4.02 14.08
CA TRP A 25 -5.99 4.69 12.95
C TRP A 25 -7.07 5.61 12.40
N HIS A 26 -6.99 6.93 12.60
CA HIS A 26 -8.04 7.89 12.21
C HIS A 26 -8.27 8.05 10.68
N ARG A 27 -8.19 6.97 9.87
CA ARG A 27 -8.16 6.98 8.40
C ARG A 27 -9.03 5.87 7.76
N GLU A 28 -9.86 5.20 8.55
CA GLU A 28 -10.64 3.99 8.18
C GLU A 28 -11.73 4.20 7.12
N LEU A 29 -11.99 5.44 6.68
CA LEU A 29 -12.91 5.69 5.56
C LEU A 29 -12.24 5.51 4.18
N GLN A 30 -10.91 5.31 4.15
CA GLN A 30 -10.13 5.33 2.92
C GLN A 30 -9.11 4.18 2.81
N GLN A 31 -9.13 3.16 3.67
CA GLN A 31 -8.16 2.04 3.61
C GLN A 31 -8.85 0.68 3.51
N HIS A 32 -8.91 0.12 2.30
CA HIS A 32 -9.47 -1.20 2.05
C HIS A 32 -8.48 -2.31 2.35
N ALA A 33 -7.22 -2.16 1.95
CA ALA A 33 -6.17 -3.16 2.11
C ALA A 33 -4.90 -2.45 2.62
N SER A 34 -4.31 -2.89 3.74
CA SER A 34 -3.12 -2.27 4.33
C SER A 34 -2.18 -3.26 5.02
N LEU A 35 -0.89 -3.16 4.69
CA LEU A 35 0.22 -3.82 5.39
C LEU A 35 1.01 -2.78 6.17
N HIS A 36 1.12 -2.93 7.49
CA HIS A 36 1.90 -2.05 8.35
C HIS A 36 3.06 -2.77 9.00
N HIS A 37 4.29 -2.27 8.83
CA HIS A 37 5.46 -2.74 9.58
C HIS A 37 5.73 -1.83 10.77
N ARG A 38 5.56 -2.34 12.01
CA ARG A 38 5.64 -1.57 13.26
C ARG A 38 6.98 -0.87 13.47
N ASN A 39 8.09 -1.58 13.29
CA ASN A 39 9.42 -1.05 13.63
C ASN A 39 9.88 0.02 12.64
N ALA A 40 9.69 -0.25 11.35
CA ALA A 40 10.00 0.68 10.28
C ALA A 40 8.97 1.81 10.13
N GLY A 41 7.76 1.67 10.69
CA GLY A 41 6.69 2.66 10.53
C GLY A 41 6.28 2.81 9.06
N ILE A 42 6.05 1.69 8.40
CA ILE A 42 5.73 1.60 6.96
C ILE A 42 4.28 1.21 6.83
N VAL A 43 3.51 1.89 5.99
CA VAL A 43 2.16 1.44 5.62
C VAL A 43 2.09 1.34 4.10
N PHE A 44 1.93 0.12 3.56
CA PHE A 44 1.46 -0.08 2.18
C PHE A 44 -0.05 -0.22 2.22
N GLY A 45 -0.76 0.79 1.75
CA GLY A 45 -2.22 0.80 1.82
C GLY A 45 -2.87 1.41 0.58
N GLY A 46 -4.19 1.42 0.59
CA GLY A 46 -5.03 2.21 -0.32
C GLY A 46 -6.49 1.99 0.08
N GLY A 47 -7.41 2.81 -0.42
CA GLY A 47 -8.83 2.48 -0.29
C GLY A 47 -9.77 3.27 -1.16
N ASN A 48 -10.71 4.03 -0.61
CA ASN A 48 -11.64 4.87 -1.37
C ASN A 48 -11.28 6.34 -1.18
N ALA A 49 -10.98 7.06 -2.27
CA ALA A 49 -10.70 8.49 -2.20
C ALA A 49 -11.56 9.26 -3.22
N LEU A 50 -12.57 9.98 -2.70
CA LEU A 50 -13.46 10.84 -3.49
C LEU A 50 -12.75 12.09 -4.04
N ALA A 51 -11.83 12.67 -3.27
CA ALA A 51 -11.19 13.95 -3.60
C ALA A 51 -9.69 13.82 -3.93
N GLN A 52 -9.16 12.60 -3.86
CA GLN A 52 -7.74 12.28 -4.08
C GLN A 52 -7.64 10.92 -4.75
N GLU A 53 -8.20 10.84 -5.95
CA GLU A 53 -8.36 9.67 -6.80
C GLU A 53 -7.11 8.77 -6.92
N GLU A 54 -5.93 9.36 -6.73
CA GLU A 54 -4.66 8.63 -6.69
C GLU A 54 -4.51 7.63 -5.53
N PHE A 55 -5.27 7.78 -4.44
CA PHE A 55 -5.24 6.90 -3.27
C PHE A 55 -6.28 5.78 -3.31
N SER A 56 -7.05 5.71 -4.40
CA SER A 56 -8.04 4.67 -4.58
C SER A 56 -7.42 3.35 -4.96
N THR A 57 -7.67 2.27 -4.21
CA THR A 57 -7.06 0.95 -4.44
C THR A 57 -7.41 0.36 -5.80
N LEU A 58 -8.64 0.55 -6.27
CA LEU A 58 -9.12 0.05 -7.56
C LEU A 58 -9.70 1.20 -8.37
N VAL A 59 -9.08 1.48 -9.52
CA VAL A 59 -9.50 2.53 -10.45
C VAL A 59 -9.91 1.92 -11.78
N VAL A 60 -11.08 2.28 -12.30
CA VAL A 60 -11.66 1.72 -13.54
C VAL A 60 -12.22 2.84 -14.41
N GLY A 61 -11.65 3.07 -15.60
CA GLY A 61 -12.23 4.00 -16.59
C GLY A 61 -12.55 5.44 -16.10
N GLY A 62 -11.96 5.89 -14.98
CA GLY A 62 -12.28 7.18 -14.33
C GLY A 62 -13.20 7.08 -13.10
N SER A 63 -13.61 5.89 -12.70
CA SER A 63 -14.23 5.62 -11.40
C SER A 63 -13.16 5.27 -10.36
N HIS A 64 -13.24 5.92 -9.20
CA HIS A 64 -12.27 5.80 -8.11
C HIS A 64 -12.88 5.27 -6.81
N LEU A 65 -14.14 4.83 -6.86
CA LEU A 65 -14.86 4.33 -5.70
C LEU A 65 -15.17 2.86 -5.89
N CYS A 66 -14.72 2.04 -4.96
CA CYS A 66 -15.18 0.66 -4.86
C CYS A 66 -16.68 0.68 -4.50
N ASP A 67 -17.48 0.04 -5.36
CA ASP A 67 -18.91 -0.18 -5.16
C ASP A 67 -19.17 -1.12 -3.98
N ALA A 68 -18.29 -2.10 -3.79
CA ALA A 68 -18.37 -3.05 -2.69
C ALA A 68 -16.99 -3.49 -2.21
N VAL A 69 -16.92 -3.75 -0.90
CA VAL A 69 -15.75 -4.29 -0.21
C VAL A 69 -16.23 -5.39 0.73
N THR A 70 -15.74 -6.61 0.55
CA THR A 70 -16.10 -7.76 1.40
C THR A 70 -14.84 -8.43 1.92
N ILE A 71 -14.67 -8.51 3.24
CA ILE A 71 -13.59 -9.29 3.84
C ILE A 71 -14.02 -10.76 3.85
N THR A 72 -13.28 -11.63 3.17
CA THR A 72 -13.59 -13.06 3.01
C THR A 72 -12.73 -13.97 3.90
N ASP A 73 -11.58 -13.48 4.37
CA ASP A 73 -10.74 -14.13 5.39
C ASP A 73 -10.00 -13.06 6.21
N SER A 74 -9.85 -13.24 7.52
CA SER A 74 -9.12 -12.33 8.39
C SER A 74 -8.53 -13.08 9.58
N GLN A 75 -7.20 -13.15 9.62
CA GLN A 75 -6.41 -13.75 10.69
C GLN A 75 -5.29 -12.78 11.09
N GLU A 76 -4.49 -13.13 12.09
CA GLU A 76 -3.39 -12.28 12.57
C GLU A 76 -2.33 -12.03 11.49
N ASP A 77 -1.97 -13.07 10.73
CA ASP A 77 -0.91 -13.06 9.72
C ASP A 77 -1.42 -12.94 8.28
N ARG A 78 -2.74 -12.92 8.05
CA ARG A 78 -3.31 -12.84 6.70
C ARG A 78 -4.70 -12.22 6.63
N GLN A 79 -5.00 -11.64 5.48
CA GLN A 79 -6.34 -11.16 5.14
C GLN A 79 -6.64 -11.41 3.66
N ARG A 80 -7.90 -11.71 3.34
CA ARG A 80 -8.42 -11.71 1.97
C ARG A 80 -9.67 -10.85 1.92
N LEU A 81 -9.74 -10.00 0.91
CA LEU A 81 -10.90 -9.15 0.64
C LEU A 81 -11.22 -9.10 -0.83
N GLU A 82 -12.47 -8.86 -1.16
CA GLU A 82 -12.95 -8.66 -2.52
C GLU A 82 -13.38 -7.21 -2.71
N LEU A 83 -12.91 -6.60 -3.79
CA LEU A 83 -13.24 -5.25 -4.22
C LEU A 83 -13.98 -5.32 -5.55
N SER A 84 -15.04 -4.55 -5.70
CA SER A 84 -15.67 -4.30 -7.00
C SER A 84 -15.75 -2.82 -7.31
N ASN A 85 -15.54 -2.47 -8.57
CA ASN A 85 -15.73 -1.11 -9.09
C ASN A 85 -16.10 -1.22 -10.57
N SER A 86 -17.27 -0.71 -10.97
CA SER A 86 -17.66 -0.49 -12.37
C SER A 86 -17.33 -1.67 -13.30
N GLY A 87 -17.88 -2.85 -13.01
CA GLY A 87 -17.69 -4.04 -13.86
C GLY A 87 -16.36 -4.78 -13.68
N TRP A 88 -15.51 -4.34 -12.75
CA TRP A 88 -14.38 -5.11 -12.27
C TRP A 88 -14.65 -5.69 -10.90
N ARG A 89 -14.17 -6.92 -10.67
CA ARG A 89 -14.11 -7.54 -9.36
C ARG A 89 -12.77 -8.21 -9.16
N ILE A 90 -12.08 -7.88 -8.08
CA ILE A 90 -10.77 -8.43 -7.71
C ILE A 90 -10.80 -8.99 -6.31
N ALA A 91 -9.97 -9.99 -6.05
CA ALA A 91 -9.65 -10.43 -4.69
C ALA A 91 -8.22 -10.02 -4.35
N VAL A 92 -8.07 -9.26 -3.26
CA VAL A 92 -6.77 -8.87 -2.71
C VAL A 92 -6.49 -9.77 -1.52
N ALA A 93 -5.37 -10.49 -1.54
CA ALA A 93 -4.89 -11.25 -0.40
C ALA A 93 -3.56 -10.66 0.09
N GLN A 94 -3.48 -10.46 1.40
CA GLN A 94 -2.32 -9.92 2.10
C GLN A 94 -1.86 -10.94 3.12
N ARG A 95 -0.55 -11.15 3.23
CA ARG A 95 0.02 -12.13 4.17
C ARG A 95 1.39 -11.74 4.67
N ALA A 96 1.61 -11.85 5.97
CA ALA A 96 2.92 -11.81 6.60
C ALA A 96 3.57 -13.19 6.41
N LEU A 97 4.77 -13.21 5.81
CA LEU A 97 5.51 -14.44 5.52
C LEU A 97 6.61 -14.69 6.55
N SER A 98 7.15 -13.62 7.13
CA SER A 98 8.11 -13.62 8.22
C SER A 98 8.13 -12.24 8.90
N ASP A 99 9.01 -12.06 9.88
CA ASP A 99 9.23 -10.76 10.51
C ASP A 99 9.71 -9.68 9.52
N GLU A 100 10.35 -10.06 8.42
CA GLU A 100 10.90 -9.11 7.45
C GLU A 100 10.08 -9.05 6.16
N GLU A 101 9.21 -10.03 5.91
CA GLU A 101 8.63 -10.22 4.58
C GLU A 101 7.11 -10.35 4.63
N ALA A 102 6.44 -9.64 3.73
CA ALA A 102 5.01 -9.75 3.47
C ALA A 102 4.73 -9.84 1.96
N SER A 103 3.52 -10.29 1.62
CA SER A 103 3.06 -10.39 0.25
C SER A 103 1.68 -9.77 0.06
N ILE A 104 1.45 -9.23 -1.14
CA ILE A 104 0.14 -8.84 -1.64
C ILE A 104 -0.07 -9.53 -2.99
N THR A 105 -1.18 -10.25 -3.12
CA THR A 105 -1.62 -10.83 -4.40
C THR A 105 -2.99 -10.27 -4.77
N VAL A 106 -3.19 -9.98 -6.04
CA VAL A 106 -4.46 -9.49 -6.57
C VAL A 106 -4.91 -10.43 -7.68
N ASP A 107 -6.00 -11.15 -7.45
CA ASP A 107 -6.66 -12.01 -8.43
C ASP A 107 -7.78 -11.24 -9.13
N VAL A 108 -7.79 -11.23 -10.47
CA VAL A 108 -8.91 -10.66 -11.23
C VAL A 108 -10.01 -11.72 -11.35
N LEU A 109 -11.13 -11.50 -10.66
CA LEU A 109 -12.27 -12.42 -10.62
C LEU A 109 -13.24 -12.18 -11.78
N ASP A 110 -13.45 -10.91 -12.13
CA ASP A 110 -14.30 -10.49 -13.24
C ASP A 110 -13.82 -9.14 -13.80
N ALA A 111 -13.97 -8.95 -15.10
CA ALA A 111 -13.59 -7.73 -15.81
C ALA A 111 -14.43 -7.57 -17.07
N THR A 112 -15.32 -6.58 -17.07
CA THR A 112 -16.16 -6.25 -18.23
C THR A 112 -15.76 -4.95 -18.94
N GLU A 113 -14.90 -4.15 -18.31
CA GLU A 113 -14.39 -2.88 -18.84
C GLU A 113 -12.95 -3.02 -19.34
N ALA A 114 -12.55 -2.16 -20.29
CA ALA A 114 -11.30 -2.32 -21.02
C ALA A 114 -10.02 -2.08 -20.21
N SER A 115 -10.07 -1.29 -19.13
CA SER A 115 -8.88 -0.94 -18.35
C SER A 115 -9.17 -0.66 -16.88
N ALA A 116 -8.38 -1.27 -16.01
CA ALA A 116 -8.37 -1.02 -14.57
C ALA A 116 -6.95 -0.98 -14.01
N TRP A 117 -6.79 -0.33 -12.87
CA TRP A 117 -5.53 -0.24 -12.14
C TRP A 117 -5.71 -0.59 -10.68
N PHE A 118 -4.71 -1.27 -10.14
CA PHE A 118 -4.53 -1.47 -8.72
C PHE A 118 -3.48 -0.48 -8.21
N GLN A 119 -3.81 0.28 -7.17
CA GLN A 119 -2.93 1.31 -6.61
C GLN A 119 -2.65 1.05 -5.14
N LEU A 120 -1.39 1.27 -4.77
CA LEU A 120 -0.94 1.22 -3.39
C LEU A 120 -0.11 2.46 -3.09
N ASP A 121 -0.49 3.17 -2.05
CA ASP A 121 0.32 4.20 -1.44
C ASP A 121 1.22 3.62 -0.37
N LEU A 122 2.40 4.21 -0.25
CA LEU A 122 3.34 3.91 0.80
C LEU A 122 3.56 5.15 1.67
N CYS A 123 3.32 4.96 2.96
CA CYS A 123 3.51 5.95 4.01
C CYS A 123 4.75 5.60 4.84
N LEU A 124 5.59 6.60 5.09
CA LEU A 124 6.84 6.48 5.85
C LEU A 124 7.04 7.70 6.77
N LEU A 125 7.77 7.54 7.87
CA LEU A 125 8.30 8.67 8.66
C LEU A 125 9.49 9.30 7.91
N GLY A 126 9.52 10.63 7.70
CA GLY A 126 10.60 11.32 6.96
C GLY A 126 11.64 11.99 7.88
N THR A 127 12.87 12.30 7.43
CA THR A 127 13.26 13.17 6.29
C THR A 127 14.52 12.73 5.52
N ARG A 128 14.87 11.43 5.53
CA ARG A 128 16.11 10.91 4.87
C ARG A 128 15.85 9.71 3.95
N THR A 129 14.76 9.77 3.20
CA THR A 129 14.34 8.68 2.31
C THR A 129 14.93 8.83 0.92
N ARG A 130 15.45 7.73 0.36
CA ARG A 130 15.93 7.63 -1.02
C ARG A 130 15.12 6.56 -1.74
N LEU A 131 14.66 6.87 -2.95
CA LEU A 131 14.06 5.90 -3.85
C LEU A 131 15.13 5.42 -4.85
N LEU A 132 15.30 4.11 -4.91
CA LEU A 132 16.02 3.41 -5.96
C LEU A 132 14.98 2.60 -6.76
N ALA A 133 15.04 2.58 -8.09
CA ALA A 133 14.25 1.62 -8.87
C ALA A 133 15.11 0.91 -9.90
N ASP A 134 14.85 -0.38 -10.07
CA ASP A 134 15.68 -1.31 -10.85
C ASP A 134 17.20 -1.18 -10.56
N GLY A 135 17.57 -0.93 -9.29
CA GLY A 135 18.95 -0.81 -8.85
C GLY A 135 19.62 0.55 -9.04
N HIS A 136 18.91 1.56 -9.57
CA HIS A 136 19.43 2.91 -9.79
C HIS A 136 18.80 3.92 -8.83
N VAL A 137 19.60 4.83 -8.27
CA VAL A 137 19.08 5.96 -7.46
C VAL A 137 18.29 6.89 -8.38
N ILE A 138 17.00 7.04 -8.10
CA ILE A 138 16.09 7.83 -8.94
C ILE A 138 16.00 9.26 -8.42
N SER A 139 15.70 9.44 -7.14
CA SER A 139 15.71 10.77 -6.53
C SER A 139 15.76 10.71 -5.01
N ARG A 140 16.19 11.83 -4.42
CA ARG A 140 16.07 12.08 -2.98
C ARG A 140 14.67 12.63 -2.70
N PHE A 141 14.19 12.44 -1.48
CA PHE A 141 12.87 12.93 -1.07
C PHE A 141 12.66 14.45 -1.25
N ASP A 142 13.73 15.25 -1.12
CA ASP A 142 13.72 16.71 -1.28
C ASP A 142 13.82 17.20 -2.75
N ALA A 143 13.85 16.28 -3.71
CA ALA A 143 13.83 16.61 -5.13
C ALA A 143 12.39 16.90 -5.64
N ALA A 144 12.30 17.50 -6.84
CA ALA A 144 11.03 17.68 -7.52
C ALA A 144 10.32 16.32 -7.75
N PRO A 145 8.97 16.27 -7.76
CA PRO A 145 8.22 15.07 -8.07
C PRO A 145 8.66 14.42 -9.38
N VAL A 146 8.92 13.12 -9.34
CA VAL A 146 9.29 12.28 -10.49
C VAL A 146 8.23 11.21 -10.66
N THR A 147 7.85 10.99 -11.92
CA THR A 147 7.06 9.83 -12.35
C THR A 147 7.90 8.94 -13.24
N GLY A 148 7.78 7.63 -13.07
CA GLY A 148 8.47 6.69 -13.94
C GLY A 148 7.87 5.29 -13.88
N MET A 149 8.62 4.33 -14.40
CA MET A 149 8.25 2.92 -14.37
C MET A 149 9.42 2.08 -13.89
N PHE A 150 9.13 0.96 -13.22
CA PHE A 150 10.08 -0.12 -13.00
C PHE A 150 9.49 -1.45 -13.46
N ALA A 151 10.34 -2.36 -13.93
CA ALA A 151 9.89 -3.65 -14.48
C ALA A 151 9.84 -4.76 -13.43
N GLY A 152 10.80 -4.78 -12.49
CA GLY A 152 10.94 -5.87 -11.50
C GLY A 152 10.80 -5.43 -10.05
N GLY A 153 11.09 -4.16 -9.74
CA GLY A 153 10.89 -3.65 -8.39
C GLY A 153 11.56 -2.31 -8.09
N CYS A 154 11.33 -1.81 -6.88
CA CYS A 154 11.99 -0.65 -6.33
C CYS A 154 12.51 -0.92 -4.92
N ASP A 155 13.51 -0.15 -4.51
CA ASP A 155 14.04 -0.14 -3.15
C ASP A 155 13.90 1.25 -2.54
N ILE A 156 13.59 1.30 -1.26
CA ILE A 156 13.38 2.54 -0.54
C ILE A 156 14.20 2.46 0.73
N GLU A 157 15.23 3.29 0.81
CA GLU A 157 16.07 3.41 2.00
C GLU A 157 15.55 4.58 2.83
N GLY A 158 15.32 4.36 4.11
CA GLY A 158 14.77 5.37 5.02
C GLY A 158 15.25 5.20 6.45
N ALA A 159 14.78 6.08 7.34
CA ALA A 159 14.96 5.95 8.78
C ALA A 159 13.59 5.69 9.42
N GLY A 160 13.51 4.66 10.26
CA GLY A 160 12.32 4.31 11.05
C GLY A 160 12.54 4.58 12.53
N ARG A 161 11.70 3.99 13.39
CA ARG A 161 11.77 4.22 14.84
C ARG A 161 13.01 3.60 15.49
N ASP A 162 13.45 2.45 14.99
CA ASP A 162 14.55 1.69 15.60
C ASP A 162 15.86 1.74 14.79
N GLY A 163 15.95 2.54 13.71
CA GLY A 163 17.16 2.65 12.90
C GLY A 163 16.90 2.92 11.42
N GLY A 164 17.93 2.73 10.59
CA GLY A 164 17.77 2.73 9.13
C GLY A 164 17.03 1.49 8.67
N TYR A 165 16.30 1.59 7.56
CA TYR A 165 15.63 0.46 6.92
C TYR A 165 15.78 0.53 5.42
N ARG A 166 15.88 -0.64 4.80
CA ARG A 166 15.71 -0.85 3.37
C ARG A 166 14.43 -1.63 3.13
N ILE A 167 13.57 -1.05 2.31
CA ILE A 167 12.30 -1.64 1.88
C ILE A 167 12.49 -2.05 0.43
N GLU A 168 12.29 -3.32 0.12
CA GLU A 168 12.37 -3.85 -1.22
C GLU A 168 10.96 -4.24 -1.65
N VAL A 169 10.47 -3.62 -2.73
CA VAL A 169 9.23 -4.00 -3.39
C VAL A 169 9.60 -4.75 -4.66
N ARG A 170 9.13 -5.99 -4.79
CA ARG A 170 9.34 -6.83 -5.98
C ARG A 170 7.99 -7.23 -6.55
N CYS A 171 7.81 -7.08 -7.86
CA CYS A 171 6.57 -7.40 -8.53
C CYS A 171 6.83 -8.12 -9.85
N ALA A 172 5.91 -9.01 -10.21
CA ALA A 172 5.99 -9.77 -11.47
C ALA A 172 5.50 -8.96 -12.69
N SER A 173 4.99 -7.75 -12.48
CA SER A 173 4.41 -6.90 -13.52
C SER A 173 5.02 -5.50 -13.46
N PRO A 174 5.18 -4.81 -14.61
CA PRO A 174 5.63 -3.44 -14.63
C PRO A 174 4.74 -2.54 -13.76
N CYS A 175 5.36 -1.62 -13.03
CA CYS A 175 4.69 -0.71 -12.13
C CYS A 175 5.04 0.73 -12.51
N ALA A 176 4.04 1.58 -12.62
CA ALA A 176 4.25 3.02 -12.64
C ALA A 176 4.39 3.53 -11.21
N TYR A 177 5.24 4.53 -10.99
CA TYR A 177 5.40 5.17 -9.69
C TYR A 177 5.36 6.69 -9.78
N ARG A 178 4.98 7.34 -8.67
CA ARG A 178 5.09 8.78 -8.45
C ARG A 178 5.76 9.05 -7.10
N TRP A 179 6.81 9.88 -7.09
CA TRP A 179 7.61 10.17 -5.90
C TRP A 179 8.28 11.56 -5.93
N PRO A 180 8.21 12.35 -4.84
CA PRO A 180 7.19 12.28 -3.80
C PRO A 180 5.80 12.63 -4.37
N ILE A 181 4.72 12.36 -3.64
CA ILE A 181 3.35 12.73 -4.05
C ILE A 181 2.85 13.96 -3.28
N GLU A 182 2.35 15.00 -3.95
CA GLU A 182 1.65 16.11 -3.28
C GLU A 182 0.21 15.71 -2.91
N PRO A 183 -0.36 16.08 -1.75
CA PRO A 183 0.19 16.92 -0.68
C PRO A 183 0.87 16.08 0.41
N VAL A 184 2.20 15.97 0.35
CA VAL A 184 3.02 15.33 1.37
C VAL A 184 2.79 15.99 2.75
N ASN A 185 2.15 15.31 3.72
CA ASN A 185 2.20 15.68 5.14
C ASN A 185 3.16 14.80 5.94
N VAL A 186 4.45 14.83 5.60
CA VAL A 186 5.46 14.05 6.35
C VAL A 186 5.64 14.63 7.75
N ARG A 187 5.27 13.86 8.78
CA ARG A 187 5.44 14.22 10.18
C ARG A 187 6.79 13.74 10.73
N LEU A 188 7.35 14.52 11.65
CA LEU A 188 8.57 14.18 12.39
C LEU A 188 8.35 12.96 13.32
N PRO A 189 9.39 12.16 13.60
CA PRO A 189 9.34 11.08 14.58
C PRO A 189 8.77 11.55 15.93
N GLY A 190 7.83 10.79 16.51
CA GLY A 190 7.25 11.06 17.84
C GLY A 190 5.91 11.79 17.88
N ARG A 191 5.32 12.16 16.73
CA ARG A 191 3.91 12.63 16.64
C ARG A 191 2.98 11.47 16.23
N THR A 192 1.66 11.65 16.42
CA THR A 192 0.55 10.67 16.23
C THR A 192 0.62 9.79 14.96
N GLY A 193 -0.17 8.71 14.90
CA GLY A 193 -0.13 7.64 13.88
C GLY A 193 -0.10 8.06 12.40
N LEU A 194 0.56 7.19 11.60
CA LEU A 194 0.75 7.30 10.15
C LEU A 194 -0.52 6.99 9.34
N GLY A 195 -0.48 7.30 8.06
CA GLY A 195 -1.36 6.74 7.02
C GLY A 195 -1.41 7.59 5.75
N ILE A 196 -2.50 7.49 4.98
CA ILE A 196 -2.55 7.93 3.57
C ILE A 196 -2.16 9.40 3.34
N GLU A 197 -2.63 10.38 4.12
CA GLU A 197 -2.22 11.78 3.87
C GLU A 197 -0.72 12.06 4.11
N ASN A 198 0.03 11.08 4.64
CA ASN A 198 1.48 11.12 4.80
C ASN A 198 2.19 10.22 3.76
N ALA A 199 1.49 9.75 2.74
CA ALA A 199 2.07 8.91 1.70
C ALA A 199 3.12 9.70 0.90
N VAL A 200 4.17 8.98 0.53
CA VAL A 200 5.35 9.53 -0.12
C VAL A 200 5.60 8.88 -1.47
N LEU A 201 5.17 7.64 -1.65
CA LEU A 201 5.24 6.91 -2.91
C LEU A 201 3.86 6.41 -3.28
N LEU A 202 3.49 6.57 -4.54
CA LEU A 202 2.35 5.89 -5.13
C LEU A 202 2.84 4.86 -6.13
N LEU A 203 2.34 3.64 -6.02
CA LEU A 203 2.54 2.54 -6.96
C LEU A 203 1.24 2.28 -7.71
N ARG A 204 1.32 2.14 -9.03
CA ARG A 204 0.16 1.87 -9.90
C ARG A 204 0.47 0.72 -10.85
N PHE A 205 -0.35 -0.32 -10.75
CA PHE A 205 -0.25 -1.53 -11.55
C PHE A 205 -1.44 -1.62 -12.50
N ALA A 206 -1.19 -1.84 -13.78
CA ALA A 206 -2.27 -2.17 -14.71
C ALA A 206 -2.78 -3.58 -14.41
N LEU A 207 -4.09 -3.72 -14.24
CA LEU A 207 -4.70 -5.04 -14.05
C LEU A 207 -4.94 -5.70 -15.40
N PRO A 208 -4.54 -6.96 -15.59
CA PRO A 208 -4.91 -7.70 -16.79
C PRO A 208 -6.41 -8.05 -16.74
N ALA A 209 -7.05 -8.25 -17.89
CA ALA A 209 -8.46 -8.69 -17.93
C ALA A 209 -8.69 -10.05 -17.24
N ARG A 210 -7.64 -10.88 -17.15
CA ARG A 210 -7.60 -12.13 -16.38
C ARG A 210 -6.20 -12.37 -15.87
N GLY A 211 -6.10 -13.02 -14.71
CA GLY A 211 -4.83 -13.44 -14.13
C GLY A 211 -4.61 -12.85 -12.75
N GLN A 212 -3.34 -12.78 -12.36
CA GLN A 212 -2.92 -12.40 -11.03
C GLN A 212 -1.76 -11.41 -11.09
N LEU A 213 -1.81 -10.40 -10.23
CA LEU A 213 -0.67 -9.58 -9.83
C LEU A 213 -0.12 -10.11 -8.51
N SER A 214 1.20 -10.18 -8.38
CA SER A 214 1.85 -10.56 -7.12
C SER A 214 2.97 -9.58 -6.80
N MET A 215 3.03 -9.20 -5.53
CA MET A 215 4.03 -8.31 -4.96
C MET A 215 4.58 -8.91 -3.67
N ARG A 216 5.90 -8.85 -3.52
CA ARG A 216 6.58 -9.09 -2.26
C ARG A 216 7.17 -7.79 -1.73
N VAL A 217 7.02 -7.60 -0.43
CA VAL A 217 7.57 -6.47 0.31
C VAL A 217 8.50 -7.05 1.36
N THR A 218 9.78 -6.69 1.29
CA THR A 218 10.78 -7.05 2.30
C THR A 218 11.23 -5.78 3.00
N CYS A 219 11.29 -5.80 4.33
CA CYS A 219 11.74 -4.68 5.16
C CYS A 219 12.89 -5.18 6.05
N ARG A 220 14.09 -4.66 5.80
CA ARG A 220 15.32 -5.03 6.54
C ARG A 220 15.88 -3.83 7.28
N PRO A 221 16.34 -4.01 8.53
CA PRO A 221 17.18 -3.02 9.19
C PRO A 221 18.46 -2.74 8.39
N MET A 222 18.97 -1.51 8.43
CA MET A 222 20.27 -1.09 7.87
C MET A 222 21.28 -0.76 8.97
#